data_AF-A0A7J3MXF2-F1
#
_entry.id   AF-A0A7J3MXF2-F1
#
_cell.length_a   1.000
_cell.length_b   1.000
_cell.length_c   1.000
_cell.angle_alpha   90.00
_cell.angle_beta   90.00
_cell.angle_gamma   90.00
#
_symmetry.space_group_name_H-M   'P 1'
#
loop_
_entity.id
_entity.type
_entity.pdbx_description
1 polymer ?
#
loop_
_entity_poly.entity_id
_entity_poly.type
_entity_poly.pdbx_seq_one_letter_code
_entity_poly.pdbx_strand_id
1 'polypeptide(L)'
;MSFTNIIKYAEKLALGIALEASAFPKPGNVHRLRDFDDTIYEDFIATAIESVYPLYRGIRRGYRYGRSLDRLRIIYGDIILDMVGISKVISGGGNTCLGTALLLSPLSVALGRNLILYGEINIDDLLSDACACFKKYSTVLDAIYFYRAIRIARPSYIKKSDVTGEFPSVWSKKYRQELIEKNLRLWNLIEYSSSYDIVAREIVECYPRSYTLSKYILARLKNHGIWNRAIVETYLYQLSSELDTLVVRKNGYEVAQRVKEEAKEVMKLCKESWTRCLEKLKAFDDKLASARVNPGSTADIVAVAISIYSLYKNQSLFRVT
;
A
#
# COMPACT_ATOMS: atom_id res chain seq x y z
N MET A 1 25.81 6.88 -8.97
CA MET A 1 24.74 6.42 -9.90
C MET A 1 24.22 7.60 -10.70
N SER A 2 24.01 7.44 -12.02
CA SER A 2 23.34 8.44 -12.86
C SER A 2 21.86 8.58 -12.51
N PHE A 3 21.21 9.69 -12.93
CA PHE A 3 19.78 9.92 -12.78
C PHE A 3 18.93 8.73 -13.29
N THR A 4 19.31 8.20 -14.45
CA THR A 4 18.68 7.04 -15.12
C THR A 4 18.72 5.76 -14.28
N ASN A 5 19.69 5.60 -13.38
CA ASN A 5 19.79 4.39 -12.54
C ASN A 5 18.87 4.41 -11.31
N ILE A 6 18.40 5.58 -10.87
CA ILE A 6 17.58 5.69 -9.65
C ILE A 6 16.08 5.68 -9.98
N ILE A 7 15.68 6.34 -11.07
CA ILE A 7 14.27 6.45 -11.46
C ILE A 7 13.63 5.08 -11.75
N LYS A 8 14.40 4.12 -12.29
CA LYS A 8 13.93 2.73 -12.52
C LYS A 8 13.38 2.05 -11.26
N TYR A 9 13.89 2.42 -10.08
CA TYR A 9 13.41 1.88 -8.82
C TYR A 9 12.08 2.51 -8.40
N ALA A 10 11.86 3.79 -8.71
CA ALA A 10 10.57 4.43 -8.50
C ALA A 10 9.50 3.84 -9.42
N GLU A 11 9.84 3.60 -10.70
CA GLU A 11 8.98 2.92 -11.67
C GLU A 11 8.59 1.52 -11.18
N LYS A 12 9.56 0.75 -10.69
CA LYS A 12 9.34 -0.57 -10.07
C LYS A 12 8.40 -0.52 -8.87
N LEU A 13 8.60 0.42 -7.94
CA LEU A 13 7.72 0.58 -6.79
C LEU A 13 6.29 0.96 -7.24
N ALA A 14 6.17 1.90 -8.18
CA ALA A 14 4.87 2.38 -8.64
C ALA A 14 4.08 1.32 -9.42
N LEU A 15 4.78 0.40 -10.10
CA LEU A 15 4.17 -0.67 -10.88
C LEU A 15 3.28 -1.60 -10.04
N GLY A 16 3.54 -1.73 -8.74
CA GLY A 16 2.69 -2.48 -7.81
C GLY A 16 1.25 -2.00 -7.82
N ILE A 17 1.03 -0.68 -7.90
CA ILE A 17 -0.31 -0.06 -7.97
C ILE A 17 -1.03 -0.50 -9.24
N ALA A 18 -0.37 -0.39 -10.40
CA ALA A 18 -0.98 -0.71 -11.69
C ALA A 18 -1.28 -2.21 -11.84
N LEU A 19 -0.35 -3.07 -11.42
CA LEU A 19 -0.52 -4.53 -11.54
C LEU A 19 -1.58 -5.06 -10.59
N GLU A 20 -1.67 -4.53 -9.36
CA GLU A 20 -2.74 -4.87 -8.42
C GLU A 20 -4.11 -4.53 -9.03
N ALA A 21 -4.29 -3.30 -9.55
CA ALA A 21 -5.55 -2.88 -10.17
C ALA A 21 -5.89 -3.65 -11.45
N SER A 22 -4.87 -4.13 -12.17
CA SER A 22 -5.06 -4.87 -13.43
C SER A 22 -5.48 -6.32 -13.22
N ALA A 23 -5.30 -6.89 -12.03
CA ALA A 23 -5.63 -8.27 -11.74
C ALA A 23 -7.14 -8.48 -11.55
N PHE A 24 -7.68 -9.57 -12.10
CA PHE A 24 -9.10 -9.91 -12.06
C PHE A 24 -9.32 -11.43 -11.98
N PRO A 25 -10.33 -11.91 -11.23
CA PRO A 25 -11.20 -11.16 -10.31
C PRO A 25 -10.54 -10.92 -8.94
N LYS A 26 -10.78 -9.75 -8.36
CA LYS A 26 -10.37 -9.41 -6.98
C LYS A 26 -11.63 -9.08 -6.17
N PRO A 27 -12.10 -10.01 -5.30
CA PRO A 27 -13.42 -9.90 -4.71
C PRO A 27 -13.74 -8.57 -4.03
N GLY A 28 -14.72 -7.85 -4.57
CA GLY A 28 -15.28 -6.63 -3.98
C GLY A 28 -14.43 -5.37 -4.15
N ASN A 29 -13.26 -5.45 -4.80
CA ASN A 29 -12.38 -4.31 -5.03
C ASN A 29 -12.39 -3.87 -6.51
N VAL A 30 -11.91 -2.65 -6.79
CA VAL A 30 -11.72 -2.17 -8.17
C VAL A 30 -10.73 -3.06 -8.91
N HIS A 31 -11.08 -3.40 -10.14
CA HIS A 31 -10.21 -4.07 -11.09
C HIS A 31 -10.64 -3.76 -12.52
N ARG A 32 -9.91 -4.28 -13.52
CA ARG A 32 -10.16 -4.03 -14.95
C ARG A 32 -11.60 -4.20 -15.47
N LEU A 33 -12.47 -4.90 -14.74
CA LEU A 33 -13.86 -5.20 -15.12
C LEU A 33 -14.87 -4.74 -14.06
N ARG A 34 -14.44 -3.95 -13.07
CA ARG A 34 -15.29 -3.47 -11.98
C ARG A 34 -14.76 -2.15 -11.43
N ASP A 35 -15.65 -1.18 -11.40
CA ASP A 35 -15.42 0.14 -10.84
C ASP A 35 -16.30 0.37 -9.61
N PHE A 36 -16.00 1.44 -8.87
CA PHE A 36 -16.90 2.05 -7.90
C PHE A 36 -17.46 3.37 -8.45
N ASP A 37 -18.53 3.86 -7.83
CA ASP A 37 -19.19 5.13 -8.19
C ASP A 37 -18.22 6.32 -8.22
N ASP A 38 -17.22 6.31 -7.33
CA ASP A 38 -16.24 7.39 -7.19
C ASP A 38 -14.85 7.05 -7.71
N THR A 39 -14.54 5.77 -7.98
CA THR A 39 -13.18 5.32 -8.27
C THR A 39 -13.19 4.20 -9.33
N ILE A 40 -12.51 4.42 -10.45
CA ILE A 40 -12.46 3.49 -11.60
C ILE A 40 -11.05 2.92 -11.81
N TYR A 41 -10.92 1.85 -12.60
CA TYR A 41 -9.63 1.23 -12.92
C TYR A 41 -8.58 2.22 -13.45
N GLU A 42 -8.96 3.12 -14.37
CA GLU A 42 -8.07 4.10 -14.97
C GLU A 42 -7.46 5.05 -13.94
N ASP A 43 -8.17 5.32 -12.84
CA ASP A 43 -7.66 6.16 -11.75
C ASP A 43 -6.41 5.53 -11.12
N PHE A 44 -6.38 4.21 -10.96
CA PHE A 44 -5.21 3.48 -10.43
C PHE A 44 -4.04 3.47 -11.42
N ILE A 45 -4.31 3.42 -12.72
CA ILE A 45 -3.26 3.49 -13.75
C ILE A 45 -2.63 4.88 -13.78
N ALA A 46 -3.44 5.94 -13.76
CA ALA A 46 -2.95 7.30 -13.62
C ALA A 46 -2.15 7.46 -12.31
N THR A 47 -2.68 6.94 -11.21
CA THR A 47 -2.00 6.98 -9.91
C THR A 47 -0.64 6.31 -9.94
N ALA A 48 -0.50 5.16 -10.61
CA ALA A 48 0.78 4.47 -10.73
C ALA A 48 1.81 5.31 -11.49
N ILE A 49 1.43 5.90 -12.63
CA ILE A 49 2.32 6.76 -13.43
C ILE A 49 2.80 7.96 -12.61
N GLU A 50 1.86 8.64 -11.96
CA GLU A 50 2.13 9.88 -11.22
C GLU A 50 2.88 9.64 -9.91
N SER A 51 2.80 8.43 -9.36
CA SER A 51 3.55 8.03 -8.17
C SER A 51 5.06 7.92 -8.42
N VAL A 52 5.51 7.79 -9.68
CA VAL A 52 6.94 7.64 -10.01
C VAL A 52 7.75 8.84 -9.50
N TYR A 53 7.29 10.08 -9.73
CA TYR A 53 8.06 11.25 -9.33
C TYR A 53 8.16 11.43 -7.80
N PRO A 54 7.07 11.37 -7.01
CA PRO A 54 7.13 11.36 -5.55
C PRO A 54 8.04 10.26 -4.99
N LEU A 55 7.93 9.02 -5.49
CA LEU A 55 8.76 7.91 -5.05
C LEU A 55 10.24 8.13 -5.41
N TYR A 56 10.52 8.64 -6.61
CA TYR A 56 11.87 9.01 -7.03
C TYR A 56 12.48 10.05 -6.09
N ARG A 57 11.72 11.09 -5.68
CA ARG A 57 12.21 12.06 -4.69
C ARG A 57 12.52 11.40 -3.35
N GLY A 58 11.70 10.47 -2.89
CA GLY A 58 11.98 9.66 -1.70
C GLY A 58 13.31 8.90 -1.80
N ILE A 59 13.52 8.20 -2.90
CA ILE A 59 14.77 7.47 -3.17
C ILE A 59 15.97 8.42 -3.23
N ARG A 60 15.85 9.59 -3.87
CA ARG A 60 16.92 10.59 -3.86
C ARG A 60 17.26 11.08 -2.46
N ARG A 61 16.26 11.30 -1.60
CA ARG A 61 16.49 11.71 -0.21
C ARG A 61 17.27 10.64 0.53
N GLY A 62 16.83 9.39 0.46
CA GLY A 62 17.55 8.25 1.01
C GLY A 62 19.01 8.18 0.54
N TYR A 63 19.21 8.30 -0.78
CA TYR A 63 20.54 8.19 -1.40
C TYR A 63 21.47 9.34 -1.01
N ARG A 64 20.96 10.58 -0.95
CA ARG A 64 21.76 11.74 -0.54
C ARG A 64 22.13 11.69 0.94
N TYR A 65 21.26 11.17 1.78
CA TYR A 65 21.39 11.30 3.24
C TYR A 65 21.77 10.00 3.93
N GLY A 66 21.89 8.88 3.23
CA GLY A 66 22.21 7.58 3.83
C GLY A 66 23.48 7.57 4.69
N ARG A 67 24.49 8.39 4.37
CA ARG A 67 25.71 8.51 5.16
C ARG A 67 25.63 9.51 6.33
N SER A 68 24.56 10.29 6.45
CA SER A 68 24.44 11.37 7.44
C SER A 68 22.96 11.71 7.75
N LEU A 69 22.10 10.72 7.98
CA LEU A 69 20.67 10.96 8.23
C LEU A 69 20.41 11.83 9.46
N ASP A 70 21.33 11.82 10.44
CA ASP A 70 21.20 12.63 11.66
C ASP A 70 21.31 14.14 11.41
N ARG A 71 21.74 14.58 10.22
CA ARG A 71 21.98 16.00 9.91
C ARG A 71 20.85 16.71 9.15
N LEU A 72 19.87 15.98 8.59
CA LEU A 72 18.84 16.58 7.75
C LEU A 72 17.45 15.99 8.01
N ARG A 73 16.44 16.88 8.08
CA ARG A 73 15.03 16.49 8.24
C ARG A 73 14.55 15.76 6.99
N ILE A 74 14.42 14.43 7.08
CA ILE A 74 13.75 13.63 6.07
C ILE A 74 12.25 13.86 6.21
N ILE A 75 11.62 14.29 5.12
CA ILE A 75 10.16 14.42 5.05
C ILE A 75 9.63 13.25 4.20
N TYR A 76 8.68 12.52 4.77
CA TYR A 76 7.95 11.40 4.19
C TYR A 76 6.53 11.81 3.79
N GLY A 77 5.93 12.72 4.56
CA GLY A 77 4.52 13.08 4.41
C GLY A 77 4.21 13.83 3.12
N ASP A 78 5.16 14.55 2.55
CA ASP A 78 5.00 15.22 1.25
C ASP A 78 5.03 14.24 0.07
N ILE A 79 5.74 13.12 0.19
CA ILE A 79 5.66 12.00 -0.78
C ILE A 79 4.24 11.45 -0.78
N ILE A 80 3.68 11.20 0.41
CA ILE A 80 2.31 10.69 0.57
C ILE A 80 1.30 11.71 0.02
N LEU A 81 1.43 12.97 0.42
CA LEU A 81 0.55 14.05 -0.02
C LEU A 81 0.54 14.21 -1.53
N ASP A 82 1.72 14.17 -2.16
CA ASP A 82 1.81 14.37 -3.61
C ASP A 82 1.26 13.16 -4.37
N MET A 83 1.52 11.93 -3.92
CA MET A 83 0.92 10.73 -4.53
C MET A 83 -0.62 10.80 -4.52
N VAL A 84 -1.19 11.18 -3.37
CA VAL A 84 -2.66 11.29 -3.21
C VAL A 84 -3.22 12.51 -3.96
N GLY A 85 -2.52 13.64 -3.90
CA GLY A 85 -2.96 14.90 -4.49
C GLY A 85 -2.91 14.91 -6.01
N ILE A 86 -1.80 14.45 -6.60
CA ILE A 86 -1.61 14.43 -8.06
C ILE A 86 -2.60 13.45 -8.70
N SER A 87 -2.78 12.26 -8.11
CA SER A 87 -3.81 11.31 -8.53
C SER A 87 -5.18 11.99 -8.64
N LYS A 88 -5.62 12.67 -7.56
CA LYS A 88 -6.92 13.33 -7.51
C LYS A 88 -7.09 14.44 -8.55
N VAL A 89 -6.01 15.17 -8.88
CA VAL A 89 -6.02 16.24 -9.90
C VAL A 89 -6.19 15.66 -11.30
N ILE A 90 -5.56 14.53 -11.60
CA ILE A 90 -5.55 13.94 -12.94
C ILE A 90 -6.79 13.07 -13.18
N SER A 91 -7.12 12.22 -12.21
CA SER A 91 -8.23 11.28 -12.36
C SER A 91 -9.59 11.91 -12.05
N GLY A 92 -9.62 12.89 -11.15
CA GLY A 92 -10.88 13.42 -10.58
C GLY A 92 -11.60 12.44 -9.64
N GLY A 93 -11.24 11.15 -9.68
CA GLY A 93 -11.82 10.04 -8.92
C GLY A 93 -11.42 9.99 -7.44
N GLY A 94 -11.87 8.98 -6.72
CA GLY A 94 -11.87 8.86 -5.26
C GLY A 94 -10.50 8.57 -4.66
N ASN A 95 -10.48 7.86 -3.53
CA ASN A 95 -9.23 7.47 -2.89
C ASN A 95 -8.62 6.24 -3.59
N THR A 96 -7.55 6.46 -4.37
CA THR A 96 -6.90 5.40 -5.14
C THR A 96 -5.64 4.83 -4.50
N CYS A 97 -5.01 5.53 -3.54
CA CYS A 97 -3.69 5.14 -3.06
C CYS A 97 -3.28 5.60 -1.66
N LEU A 98 -4.18 6.11 -0.81
CA LEU A 98 -3.75 6.61 0.51
C LEU A 98 -2.97 5.57 1.33
N GLY A 99 -3.44 4.32 1.37
CA GLY A 99 -2.77 3.23 2.11
C GLY A 99 -1.47 2.82 1.43
N THR A 100 -1.51 2.56 0.13
CA THR A 100 -0.32 2.23 -0.67
C THR A 100 0.75 3.33 -0.63
N ALA A 101 0.39 4.61 -0.69
CA ALA A 101 1.31 5.74 -0.60
C ALA A 101 1.97 5.83 0.78
N LEU A 102 1.21 5.58 1.84
CA LEU A 102 1.72 5.50 3.21
C LEU A 102 2.76 4.37 3.35
N LEU A 103 2.52 3.21 2.74
CA LEU A 103 3.46 2.07 2.75
C LEU A 103 4.70 2.30 1.85
N LEU A 104 4.53 2.86 0.66
CA LEU A 104 5.64 3.03 -0.29
C LEU A 104 6.56 4.22 0.06
N SER A 105 6.06 5.24 0.74
CA SER A 105 6.87 6.42 1.14
C SER A 105 8.12 6.04 1.95
N PRO A 106 8.05 5.34 3.09
CA PRO A 106 9.23 4.93 3.84
C PRO A 106 10.11 3.93 3.08
N LEU A 107 9.53 3.02 2.30
CA LEU A 107 10.28 2.09 1.44
C LEU A 107 11.14 2.83 0.41
N SER A 108 10.58 3.87 -0.23
CA SER A 108 11.30 4.66 -1.22
C SER A 108 12.55 5.32 -0.62
N VAL A 109 12.44 5.88 0.59
CA VAL A 109 13.57 6.50 1.29
C VAL A 109 14.60 5.45 1.70
N ALA A 110 14.17 4.32 2.27
CA ALA A 110 15.09 3.24 2.65
C ALA A 110 15.84 2.67 1.46
N LEU A 111 15.17 2.55 0.30
CA LEU A 111 15.78 2.06 -0.93
C LEU A 111 16.95 2.95 -1.37
N GLY A 112 16.75 4.26 -1.34
CA GLY A 112 17.83 5.22 -1.62
C GLY A 112 19.01 5.06 -0.66
N ARG A 113 18.73 4.91 0.63
CA ARG A 113 19.76 4.72 1.68
C ARG A 113 20.56 3.45 1.43
N ASN A 114 19.89 2.34 1.16
CA ASN A 114 20.53 1.04 0.91
C ASN A 114 21.45 1.11 -0.31
N LEU A 115 21.00 1.75 -1.39
CA LEU A 115 21.81 1.95 -2.60
C LEU A 115 23.12 2.71 -2.35
N ILE A 116 23.15 3.71 -1.46
CA ILE A 116 24.38 4.47 -1.17
C ILE A 116 25.29 3.80 -0.12
N LEU A 117 24.71 2.99 0.77
CA LEU A 117 25.46 2.30 1.82
C LEU A 117 26.06 0.98 1.34
N TYR A 118 25.28 0.19 0.60
CA TYR A 118 25.64 -1.18 0.26
C TYR A 118 25.88 -1.37 -1.25
N GLY A 119 25.40 -0.45 -2.10
CA GLY A 119 25.52 -0.56 -3.56
C GLY A 119 24.55 -1.55 -4.21
N GLU A 120 23.95 -2.43 -3.42
CA GLU A 120 22.92 -3.39 -3.81
C GLU A 120 21.70 -3.33 -2.87
N ILE A 121 20.66 -4.10 -3.20
CA ILE A 121 19.41 -4.15 -2.44
C ILE A 121 19.23 -5.55 -1.88
N ASN A 122 19.39 -5.67 -0.57
CA ASN A 122 18.87 -6.79 0.21
C ASN A 122 17.47 -6.42 0.69
N ILE A 123 16.48 -7.30 0.49
CA ILE A 123 15.09 -6.98 0.85
C ILE A 123 14.87 -6.99 2.36
N ASP A 124 15.48 -7.92 3.10
CA ASP A 124 15.34 -7.97 4.56
C ASP A 124 15.89 -6.68 5.20
N ASP A 125 17.08 -6.25 4.77
CA ASP A 125 17.70 -5.01 5.24
C ASP A 125 16.87 -3.78 4.84
N LEU A 126 16.36 -3.76 3.60
CA LEU A 126 15.51 -2.67 3.11
C LEU A 126 14.26 -2.47 3.97
N LEU A 127 13.55 -3.54 4.32
CA LEU A 127 12.30 -3.47 5.09
C LEU A 127 12.56 -3.05 6.54
N SER A 128 13.63 -3.59 7.14
CA SER A 128 14.11 -3.18 8.47
C SER A 128 14.49 -1.69 8.49
N ASP A 129 15.25 -1.24 7.50
CA ASP A 129 15.65 0.17 7.37
C ASP A 129 14.44 1.09 7.15
N ALA A 130 13.46 0.70 6.35
CA ALA A 130 12.25 1.49 6.12
C ALA A 130 11.50 1.76 7.41
N CYS A 131 11.30 0.72 8.21
CA CYS A 131 10.66 0.77 9.52
C CYS A 131 11.47 1.62 10.51
N ALA A 132 12.75 1.30 10.70
CA ALA A 132 13.62 1.96 11.67
C ALA A 132 13.82 3.45 11.33
N CYS A 133 14.06 3.78 10.06
CA CYS A 133 14.20 5.17 9.63
C CYS A 133 12.91 5.95 9.81
N PHE A 134 11.76 5.38 9.46
CA PHE A 134 10.48 6.06 9.61
C PHE A 134 10.13 6.34 11.08
N LYS A 135 10.38 5.36 11.96
CA LYS A 135 10.26 5.52 13.42
C LYS A 135 11.16 6.62 13.97
N LYS A 136 12.43 6.62 13.55
CA LYS A 136 13.42 7.56 14.06
C LYS A 136 13.19 8.97 13.53
N TYR A 137 12.97 9.13 12.22
CA TYR A 137 13.09 10.42 11.53
C TYR A 137 11.78 11.07 11.11
N SER A 138 10.63 10.38 11.15
CA SER A 138 9.37 11.07 10.86
C SER A 138 9.09 12.18 11.88
N THR A 139 8.42 13.23 11.42
CA THR A 139 8.27 14.51 12.11
C THR A 139 6.80 14.91 12.27
N VAL A 140 6.56 16.00 13.00
CA VAL A 140 5.24 16.64 13.07
C VAL A 140 4.82 17.19 11.70
N LEU A 141 5.77 17.66 10.89
CA LEU A 141 5.47 18.14 9.54
C LEU A 141 4.94 16.99 8.66
N ASP A 142 5.47 15.78 8.83
CA ASP A 142 4.96 14.58 8.16
C ASP A 142 3.52 14.27 8.58
N ALA A 143 3.20 14.41 9.87
CA ALA A 143 1.84 14.24 10.37
C ALA A 143 0.88 15.26 9.74
N ILE A 144 1.31 16.52 9.61
CA ILE A 144 0.52 17.58 8.97
C ILE A 144 0.26 17.26 7.50
N TYR A 145 1.28 16.83 6.75
CA TYR A 145 1.11 16.44 5.34
C TYR A 145 0.24 15.19 5.18
N PHE A 146 0.38 14.21 6.06
CA PHE A 146 -0.47 13.03 6.07
C PHE A 146 -1.94 13.38 6.34
N TYR A 147 -2.23 14.26 7.30
CA TYR A 147 -3.60 14.75 7.54
C TYR A 147 -4.15 15.53 6.34
N ARG A 148 -3.30 16.27 5.62
CA ARG A 148 -3.70 16.90 4.34
C ARG A 148 -4.04 15.85 3.29
N ALA A 149 -3.25 14.79 3.18
CA ALA A 149 -3.49 13.69 2.24
C ALA A 149 -4.83 13.00 2.55
N ILE A 150 -5.11 12.68 3.82
CA ILE A 150 -6.40 12.13 4.25
C ILE A 150 -7.55 13.08 3.88
N ARG A 151 -7.40 14.38 4.11
CA ARG A 151 -8.43 15.38 3.75
C ARG A 151 -8.69 15.48 2.25
N ILE A 152 -7.70 15.22 1.41
CA ILE A 152 -7.85 15.16 -0.06
C ILE A 152 -8.54 13.86 -0.45
N ALA A 153 -8.06 12.73 0.06
CA ALA A 153 -8.61 11.40 -0.22
C ALA A 153 -10.04 11.22 0.29
N ARG A 154 -10.43 11.92 1.36
CA ARG A 154 -11.74 11.83 2.03
C ARG A 154 -12.24 10.39 2.24
N PRO A 155 -11.45 9.52 2.88
CA PRO A 155 -11.86 8.15 3.11
C PRO A 155 -13.17 8.11 3.92
N SER A 156 -14.16 7.40 3.40
CA SER A 156 -15.50 7.28 4.02
C SER A 156 -15.50 6.64 5.42
N TYR A 157 -14.42 5.96 5.78
CA TYR A 157 -14.25 5.30 7.08
C TYR A 157 -13.61 6.18 8.17
N ILE A 158 -13.15 7.41 7.85
CA ILE A 158 -12.64 8.37 8.83
C ILE A 158 -13.66 9.49 9.00
N LYS A 159 -14.40 9.49 10.10
CA LYS A 159 -15.51 10.41 10.36
C LYS A 159 -15.09 11.52 11.33
N LYS A 160 -15.85 12.62 11.33
CA LYS A 160 -15.71 13.71 12.33
C LYS A 160 -15.99 13.24 13.75
N SER A 161 -16.83 12.23 13.90
CA SER A 161 -17.27 11.65 15.18
C SER A 161 -16.33 10.59 15.73
N ASP A 162 -15.26 10.24 15.01
CA ASP A 162 -14.34 9.20 15.48
C ASP A 162 -13.65 9.64 16.76
N VAL A 163 -13.57 8.72 17.74
CA VAL A 163 -12.85 8.95 18.99
C VAL A 163 -11.38 8.67 18.74
N THR A 164 -10.56 9.72 18.72
CA THR A 164 -9.12 9.64 18.40
C THR A 164 -8.22 9.74 19.63
N GLY A 165 -8.77 9.61 20.84
CA GLY A 165 -8.03 9.69 22.09
C GLY A 165 -7.27 11.01 22.23
N GLU A 166 -5.95 10.93 22.44
CA GLU A 166 -5.07 12.10 22.55
C GLU A 166 -4.74 12.76 21.20
N PHE A 167 -5.03 12.09 20.09
CA PHE A 167 -4.72 12.57 18.75
C PHE A 167 -5.81 13.51 18.22
N PRO A 168 -5.43 14.60 17.54
CA PRO A 168 -6.40 15.54 17.00
C PRO A 168 -7.22 14.90 15.89
N SER A 169 -8.51 15.22 15.79
CA SER A 169 -9.30 14.79 14.63
C SER A 169 -8.71 15.37 13.34
N VAL A 170 -8.56 14.55 12.30
CA VAL A 170 -8.14 14.99 10.96
C VAL A 170 -9.04 16.10 10.41
N TRP A 171 -10.30 16.12 10.84
CA TRP A 171 -11.29 17.10 10.42
C TRP A 171 -11.32 18.37 11.28
N SER A 172 -10.58 18.43 12.40
CA SER A 172 -10.43 19.64 13.21
C SER A 172 -9.87 20.78 12.35
N LYS A 173 -10.37 22.01 12.51
CA LYS A 173 -9.77 23.19 11.86
C LYS A 173 -8.40 23.54 12.48
N LYS A 174 -8.16 23.10 13.72
CA LYS A 174 -6.95 23.38 14.50
C LYS A 174 -5.96 22.21 14.51
N TYR A 175 -6.21 21.14 13.74
CA TYR A 175 -5.37 19.93 13.73
C TYR A 175 -3.87 20.23 13.60
N ARG A 176 -3.48 21.23 12.78
CA ARG A 176 -2.07 21.61 12.61
C ARG A 176 -1.46 22.15 13.90
N GLN A 177 -2.17 23.06 14.57
CA GLN A 177 -1.75 23.64 15.83
C GLN A 177 -1.67 22.55 16.90
N GLU A 178 -2.70 21.71 17.01
CA GLU A 178 -2.76 20.62 17.99
C GLU A 178 -1.62 19.59 17.79
N LEU A 179 -1.30 19.22 16.54
CA LEU A 179 -0.16 18.34 16.24
C LEU A 179 1.19 18.96 16.65
N ILE A 180 1.36 20.26 16.45
CA ILE A 180 2.58 21.00 16.81
C ILE A 180 2.72 21.13 18.33
N GLU A 181 1.69 21.60 19.01
CA GLU A 181 1.70 21.81 20.46
C GLU A 181 1.96 20.51 21.23
N LYS A 182 1.39 19.39 20.75
CA LYS A 182 1.58 18.05 21.33
C LYS A 182 2.82 17.32 20.78
N ASN A 183 3.58 17.93 19.88
CA ASN A 183 4.73 17.32 19.20
C ASN A 183 4.45 15.91 18.61
N LEU A 184 3.26 15.73 18.03
CA LEU A 184 2.81 14.43 17.50
C LEU A 184 3.39 14.22 16.11
N ARG A 185 4.35 13.30 16.01
CA ARG A 185 5.01 12.93 14.75
C ARG A 185 4.17 11.92 13.97
N LEU A 186 4.45 11.76 12.68
CA LEU A 186 3.73 10.77 11.87
C LEU A 186 3.88 9.35 12.45
N TRP A 187 5.06 8.97 12.96
CA TRP A 187 5.23 7.70 13.66
C TRP A 187 4.20 7.50 14.79
N ASN A 188 3.95 8.51 15.63
CA ASN A 188 3.01 8.38 16.74
C ASN A 188 1.58 8.06 16.24
N LEU A 189 1.16 8.69 15.14
CA LEU A 189 -0.14 8.43 14.52
C LEU A 189 -0.24 7.01 13.96
N ILE A 190 0.82 6.54 13.30
CA ILE A 190 0.87 5.20 12.70
C ILE A 190 0.95 4.12 13.78
N GLU A 191 1.75 4.33 14.82
CA GLU A 191 1.85 3.45 15.98
C GLU A 191 0.51 3.31 16.70
N TYR A 192 -0.18 4.42 16.98
CA TYR A 192 -1.53 4.39 17.55
C TYR A 192 -2.53 3.62 16.67
N SER A 193 -2.50 3.89 15.35
CA SER A 193 -3.43 3.29 14.40
C SER A 193 -3.18 1.80 14.16
N SER A 194 -1.97 1.29 14.44
CA SER A 194 -1.57 -0.10 14.18
C SER A 194 -2.40 -1.15 14.91
N SER A 195 -3.03 -0.78 16.03
CA SER A 195 -3.90 -1.70 16.78
C SER A 195 -5.15 -2.13 15.99
N TYR A 196 -5.70 -1.24 15.14
CA TYR A 196 -6.95 -1.44 14.41
C TYR A 196 -6.85 -1.25 12.88
N ASP A 197 -5.70 -0.82 12.36
CA ASP A 197 -5.44 -0.63 10.93
C ASP A 197 -4.27 -1.50 10.46
N ILE A 198 -4.54 -2.46 9.58
CA ILE A 198 -3.53 -3.39 9.08
C ILE A 198 -2.45 -2.68 8.24
N VAL A 199 -2.78 -1.58 7.55
CA VAL A 199 -1.81 -0.80 6.76
C VAL A 199 -0.83 -0.10 7.70
N ALA A 200 -1.31 0.47 8.81
CA ALA A 200 -0.45 1.07 9.81
C ALA A 200 0.41 0.02 10.53
N ARG A 201 -0.20 -1.12 10.88
CA ARG A 201 0.49 -2.26 11.51
C ARG A 201 1.60 -2.84 10.64
N GLU A 202 1.37 -2.89 9.33
CA GLU A 202 2.36 -3.35 8.37
C GLU A 202 3.65 -2.51 8.44
N ILE A 203 3.55 -1.20 8.65
CA ILE A 203 4.73 -0.34 8.83
C ILE A 203 5.40 -0.60 10.18
N VAL A 204 4.62 -0.69 11.26
CA VAL A 204 5.12 -0.84 12.62
C VAL A 204 5.84 -2.18 12.82
N GLU A 205 5.36 -3.24 12.17
CA GLU A 205 5.94 -4.58 12.20
C GLU A 205 7.02 -4.80 11.13
N CYS A 206 7.37 -3.76 10.37
CA CYS A 206 8.40 -3.78 9.35
C CYS A 206 8.11 -4.72 8.15
N TYR A 207 6.89 -4.62 7.61
CA TYR A 207 6.42 -5.23 6.36
C TYR A 207 6.36 -6.78 6.28
N PRO A 208 5.98 -7.51 7.34
CA PRO A 208 6.01 -8.98 7.32
C PRO A 208 5.01 -9.57 6.31
N ARG A 209 3.85 -8.92 6.10
CA ARG A 209 2.81 -9.43 5.19
C ARG A 209 3.25 -9.24 3.76
N SER A 210 3.61 -8.01 3.38
CA SER A 210 4.07 -7.63 2.05
C SER A 210 5.30 -8.45 1.63
N TYR A 211 6.22 -8.72 2.56
CA TYR A 211 7.36 -9.61 2.34
C TYR A 211 6.95 -11.06 2.09
N THR A 212 6.04 -11.59 2.90
CA THR A 212 5.50 -12.96 2.72
C THR A 212 4.77 -13.08 1.38
N LEU A 213 3.94 -12.10 1.04
CA LEU A 213 3.20 -12.05 -0.21
C LEU A 213 4.12 -11.88 -1.42
N SER A 214 5.22 -11.12 -1.32
CA SER A 214 6.17 -10.99 -2.43
C SER A 214 6.85 -12.32 -2.75
N LYS A 215 7.19 -13.11 -1.73
CA LYS A 215 7.67 -14.51 -1.88
C LYS A 215 6.59 -15.42 -2.43
N TYR A 216 5.33 -15.24 -2.01
CA TYR A 216 4.20 -16.00 -2.53
C TYR A 216 4.02 -15.73 -4.04
N ILE A 217 4.02 -14.47 -4.48
CA ILE A 217 3.98 -14.08 -5.90
C ILE A 217 5.09 -14.78 -6.68
N LEU A 218 6.34 -14.75 -6.17
CA LEU A 218 7.46 -15.44 -6.79
C LEU A 218 7.22 -16.94 -6.95
N ALA A 219 6.71 -17.61 -5.91
CA ALA A 219 6.41 -19.04 -5.96
C ALA A 219 5.30 -19.36 -6.97
N ARG A 220 4.24 -18.55 -7.05
CA ARG A 220 3.14 -18.73 -8.02
C ARG A 220 3.61 -18.52 -9.45
N LEU A 221 4.38 -17.47 -9.70
CA LEU A 221 4.97 -17.22 -11.01
C LEU A 221 5.96 -18.32 -11.44
N LYS A 222 6.74 -18.90 -10.52
CA LYS A 222 7.57 -20.08 -10.81
C LYS A 222 6.75 -21.32 -11.13
N ASN A 223 5.57 -21.48 -10.53
CA ASN A 223 4.69 -22.63 -10.76
C ASN A 223 4.03 -22.58 -12.14
N HIS A 224 3.40 -21.46 -12.50
CA HIS A 224 2.59 -21.38 -13.71
C HIS A 224 2.86 -20.17 -14.62
N GLY A 225 3.66 -19.18 -14.21
CA GLY A 225 4.06 -18.04 -15.06
C GLY A 225 2.94 -17.03 -15.40
N ILE A 226 1.73 -17.19 -14.84
CA ILE A 226 0.56 -16.36 -15.18
C ILE A 226 0.39 -15.25 -14.13
N TRP A 227 0.71 -14.02 -14.51
CA TRP A 227 0.66 -12.84 -13.63
C TRP A 227 -0.70 -12.59 -12.99
N ASN A 228 -1.76 -12.54 -13.81
CA ASN A 228 -3.11 -12.32 -13.31
C ASN A 228 -3.47 -13.32 -12.21
N ARG A 229 -3.24 -14.62 -12.46
CA ARG A 229 -3.47 -15.69 -11.49
C ARG A 229 -2.63 -15.51 -10.23
N ALA A 230 -1.35 -15.19 -10.36
CA ALA A 230 -0.45 -15.01 -9.22
C ALA A 230 -0.92 -13.87 -8.29
N ILE A 231 -1.37 -12.74 -8.85
CA ILE A 231 -1.85 -11.61 -8.07
C ILE A 231 -3.19 -11.95 -7.41
N VAL A 232 -4.12 -12.56 -8.16
CA VAL A 232 -5.43 -13.01 -7.62
C VAL A 232 -5.26 -14.01 -6.47
N GLU A 233 -4.39 -15.01 -6.63
CA GLU A 233 -4.10 -15.97 -5.57
C GLU A 233 -3.42 -15.29 -4.37
N THR A 234 -2.53 -14.32 -4.59
CA THR A 234 -1.92 -13.53 -3.51
C THR A 234 -2.97 -12.72 -2.74
N TYR A 235 -3.90 -12.08 -3.46
CA TYR A 235 -5.00 -11.32 -2.86
C TYR A 235 -5.89 -12.20 -2.00
N LEU A 236 -6.32 -13.36 -2.52
CA LEU A 236 -7.08 -14.34 -1.76
C LEU A 236 -6.30 -14.89 -0.58
N TYR A 237 -4.99 -15.11 -0.73
CA TYR A 237 -4.15 -15.61 0.36
C TYR A 237 -4.15 -14.64 1.53
N GLN A 238 -3.92 -13.35 1.27
CA GLN A 238 -3.99 -12.31 2.30
C GLN A 238 -5.40 -12.23 2.93
N LEU A 239 -6.44 -12.15 2.10
CA LEU A 239 -7.83 -12.01 2.56
C LEU A 239 -8.31 -13.22 3.38
N SER A 240 -7.79 -14.41 3.09
CA SER A 240 -8.08 -15.64 3.84
C SER A 240 -7.28 -15.76 5.15
N SER A 241 -6.15 -15.05 5.27
CA SER A 241 -5.23 -15.18 6.40
C SER A 241 -5.57 -14.21 7.54
N GLU A 242 -5.93 -12.96 7.21
CA GLU A 242 -6.19 -11.90 8.18
C GLU A 242 -7.45 -11.11 7.81
N LEU A 243 -8.05 -10.44 8.80
CA LEU A 243 -9.23 -9.61 8.56
C LEU A 243 -8.83 -8.32 7.87
N ASP A 244 -9.59 -7.93 6.84
CA ASP A 244 -9.42 -6.64 6.20
C ASP A 244 -9.99 -5.52 7.09
N THR A 245 -9.12 -4.65 7.59
CA THR A 245 -9.53 -3.59 8.53
C THR A 245 -10.37 -2.49 7.89
N LEU A 246 -10.38 -2.35 6.56
CA LEU A 246 -11.32 -1.47 5.88
C LEU A 246 -12.73 -2.06 5.92
N VAL A 247 -12.86 -3.36 5.66
CA VAL A 247 -14.15 -4.07 5.79
C VAL A 247 -14.65 -4.04 7.23
N VAL A 248 -13.78 -4.29 8.22
CA VAL A 248 -14.16 -4.19 9.65
C VAL A 248 -14.73 -2.79 9.97
N ARG A 249 -14.07 -1.73 9.52
CA ARG A 249 -14.50 -0.34 9.79
C ARG A 249 -15.78 0.06 9.06
N LYS A 250 -16.00 -0.41 7.83
CA LYS A 250 -17.15 0.00 7.01
C LYS A 250 -18.37 -0.91 7.17
N ASN A 251 -18.15 -2.20 7.40
CA ASN A 251 -19.18 -3.24 7.35
C ASN A 251 -19.28 -4.06 8.65
N GLY A 252 -18.35 -3.87 9.60
CA GLY A 252 -18.35 -4.55 10.89
C GLY A 252 -17.54 -5.85 10.89
N TYR A 253 -17.20 -6.30 12.11
CA TYR A 253 -16.37 -7.47 12.35
C TYR A 253 -16.95 -8.76 11.73
N GLU A 254 -18.25 -9.00 11.90
CA GLU A 254 -18.91 -10.21 11.40
C GLU A 254 -18.84 -10.33 9.88
N VAL A 255 -19.03 -9.21 9.16
CA VAL A 255 -18.91 -9.20 7.69
C VAL A 255 -17.47 -9.51 7.29
N ALA A 256 -16.48 -8.87 7.92
CA ALA A 256 -15.07 -9.13 7.65
C ALA A 256 -14.69 -10.61 7.90
N GLN A 257 -15.24 -11.21 8.97
CA GLN A 257 -15.02 -12.62 9.29
C GLN A 257 -15.61 -13.54 8.23
N ARG A 258 -16.85 -13.29 7.77
CA ARG A 258 -17.47 -14.06 6.68
C ARG A 258 -16.68 -13.94 5.37
N VAL A 259 -16.22 -12.73 5.03
CA VAL A 259 -15.37 -12.50 3.85
C VAL A 259 -14.09 -13.35 3.93
N LYS A 260 -13.42 -13.36 5.09
CA LYS A 260 -12.22 -14.15 5.32
C LYS A 260 -12.48 -15.65 5.19
N GLU A 261 -13.58 -16.15 5.75
CA GLU A 261 -13.96 -17.56 5.67
C GLU A 261 -14.27 -17.99 4.23
N GLU A 262 -15.03 -17.20 3.49
CA GLU A 262 -15.31 -17.46 2.08
C GLU A 262 -14.03 -17.41 1.23
N ALA A 263 -13.13 -16.44 1.49
CA ALA A 263 -11.83 -16.39 0.85
C ALA A 263 -10.99 -17.66 1.11
N LYS A 264 -11.05 -18.25 2.33
CA LYS A 264 -10.40 -19.54 2.62
C LYS A 264 -10.97 -20.68 1.80
N GLU A 265 -12.29 -20.73 1.61
CA GLU A 265 -12.94 -21.75 0.79
C GLU A 265 -12.53 -21.63 -0.68
N VAL A 266 -12.58 -20.42 -1.24
CA VAL A 266 -12.15 -20.19 -2.62
C VAL A 266 -10.67 -20.53 -2.79
N MET A 267 -9.82 -20.16 -1.83
CA MET A 267 -8.39 -20.49 -1.86
C MET A 267 -8.12 -22.01 -1.91
N LYS A 268 -8.92 -22.83 -1.19
CA LYS A 268 -8.81 -24.29 -1.30
C LYS A 268 -9.10 -24.77 -2.72
N LEU A 269 -10.17 -24.25 -3.33
CA LEU A 269 -10.51 -24.58 -4.72
C LEU A 269 -9.41 -24.16 -5.70
N CYS A 270 -8.74 -23.03 -5.50
CA CYS A 270 -7.67 -22.58 -6.41
C CYS A 270 -6.44 -23.50 -6.41
N LYS A 271 -6.22 -24.26 -5.32
CA LYS A 271 -5.20 -25.30 -5.22
C LYS A 271 -5.59 -26.58 -5.96
N GLU A 272 -6.88 -26.89 -6.00
CA GLU A 272 -7.42 -28.11 -6.63
C GLU A 272 -7.70 -27.93 -8.13
N SER A 273 -8.39 -26.85 -8.50
CA SER A 273 -8.82 -26.58 -9.87
C SER A 273 -8.98 -25.08 -10.09
N TRP A 274 -8.13 -24.51 -10.95
CA TRP A 274 -8.21 -23.09 -11.30
C TRP A 274 -9.54 -22.72 -11.96
N THR A 275 -10.11 -23.60 -12.79
CA THR A 275 -11.40 -23.35 -13.46
C THR A 275 -12.54 -23.19 -12.45
N ARG A 276 -12.67 -24.13 -11.50
CA ARG A 276 -13.69 -24.06 -10.44
C ARG A 276 -13.46 -22.88 -9.51
N CYS A 277 -12.19 -22.59 -9.18
CA CYS A 277 -11.81 -21.40 -8.44
C CYS A 277 -12.29 -20.13 -9.15
N LEU A 278 -12.05 -20.00 -10.46
CA LEU A 278 -12.43 -18.80 -11.22
C LEU A 278 -13.95 -18.57 -11.23
N GLU A 279 -14.75 -19.63 -11.38
CA GLU A 279 -16.22 -19.56 -11.29
C GLU A 279 -16.67 -19.07 -9.91
N LYS A 280 -16.19 -19.72 -8.84
CA LYS A 280 -16.53 -19.34 -7.47
C LYS A 280 -16.05 -17.93 -7.13
N LEU A 281 -14.88 -17.55 -7.64
CA LEU A 281 -14.27 -16.25 -7.41
C LEU A 281 -15.04 -15.10 -8.06
N LYS A 282 -15.56 -15.29 -9.28
CA LYS A 282 -16.45 -14.32 -9.93
C LYS A 282 -17.73 -14.13 -9.13
N ALA A 283 -18.36 -15.22 -8.69
CA ALA A 283 -19.56 -15.15 -7.85
C ALA A 283 -19.28 -14.46 -6.50
N PHE A 284 -18.11 -14.72 -5.91
CA PHE A 284 -17.70 -14.08 -4.66
C PHE A 284 -17.46 -12.57 -4.86
N ASP A 285 -16.81 -12.20 -5.95
CA ASP A 285 -16.61 -10.81 -6.35
C ASP A 285 -17.93 -10.05 -6.56
N ASP A 286 -18.86 -10.61 -7.34
CA ASP A 286 -20.19 -10.05 -7.55
C ASP A 286 -20.97 -9.87 -6.24
N LYS A 287 -20.88 -10.86 -5.34
CA LYS A 287 -21.50 -10.82 -4.02
C LYS A 287 -20.97 -9.68 -3.17
N LEU A 288 -19.65 -9.52 -3.08
CA LEU A 288 -19.04 -8.45 -2.28
C LEU A 288 -19.34 -7.07 -2.88
N ALA A 289 -19.27 -6.94 -4.20
CA ALA A 289 -19.59 -5.70 -4.89
C ALA A 289 -21.06 -5.28 -4.67
N SER A 290 -22.00 -6.21 -4.80
CA SER A 290 -23.43 -5.96 -4.55
C SER A 290 -23.71 -5.53 -3.11
N ALA A 291 -22.93 -6.06 -2.16
CA ALA A 291 -22.99 -5.69 -0.75
C ALA A 291 -22.15 -4.44 -0.40
N ARG A 292 -21.49 -3.80 -1.38
CA ARG A 292 -20.55 -2.67 -1.20
C ARG A 292 -19.46 -2.98 -0.15
N VAL A 293 -18.97 -4.22 -0.15
CA VAL A 293 -17.88 -4.69 0.70
C VAL A 293 -16.59 -4.65 -0.10
N ASN A 294 -15.67 -3.77 0.29
CA ASN A 294 -14.38 -3.62 -0.38
C ASN A 294 -13.23 -3.97 0.58
N PRO A 295 -12.53 -5.10 0.36
CA PRO A 295 -11.27 -5.41 1.03
C PRO A 295 -10.10 -4.62 0.44
N GLY A 296 -10.12 -3.31 0.68
CA GLY A 296 -9.13 -2.36 0.14
C GLY A 296 -7.80 -2.37 0.90
N SER A 297 -7.78 -2.67 2.20
CA SER A 297 -6.51 -2.77 2.94
C SER A 297 -5.68 -3.98 2.46
N THR A 298 -6.37 -5.06 2.07
CA THR A 298 -5.77 -6.23 1.41
C THR A 298 -5.10 -5.83 0.10
N ALA A 299 -5.78 -5.02 -0.71
CA ALA A 299 -5.23 -4.51 -1.97
C ALA A 299 -4.00 -3.64 -1.76
N ASP A 300 -4.00 -2.73 -0.77
CA ASP A 300 -2.83 -1.90 -0.46
C ASP A 300 -1.59 -2.77 -0.13
N ILE A 301 -1.74 -3.82 0.67
CA ILE A 301 -0.65 -4.74 1.03
C ILE A 301 -0.19 -5.55 -0.20
N VAL A 302 -1.12 -6.01 -1.05
CA VAL A 302 -0.79 -6.75 -2.27
C VAL A 302 -0.04 -5.87 -3.27
N ALA A 303 -0.44 -4.61 -3.44
CA ALA A 303 0.26 -3.64 -4.29
C ALA A 303 1.72 -3.49 -3.83
N VAL A 304 1.95 -3.33 -2.52
CA VAL A 304 3.30 -3.21 -1.94
C VAL A 304 4.09 -4.51 -2.05
N ALA A 305 3.43 -5.67 -1.93
CA ALA A 305 4.06 -6.96 -2.16
C ALA A 305 4.58 -7.10 -3.60
N ILE A 306 3.81 -6.62 -4.59
CA ILE A 306 4.24 -6.57 -6.00
C ILE A 306 5.41 -5.58 -6.17
N SER A 307 5.35 -4.42 -5.52
CA SER A 307 6.45 -3.44 -5.50
C SER A 307 7.74 -4.07 -4.97
N ILE A 308 7.68 -4.78 -3.83
CA ILE A 308 8.82 -5.52 -3.26
C ILE A 308 9.28 -6.62 -4.22
N TYR A 309 8.35 -7.39 -4.79
CA TYR A 309 8.67 -8.43 -5.76
C TYR A 309 9.51 -7.88 -6.92
N SER A 310 9.15 -6.69 -7.42
CA SER A 310 9.83 -6.06 -8.55
C SER A 310 11.28 -5.68 -8.28
N LEU A 311 11.67 -5.58 -7.00
CA LEU A 311 13.04 -5.32 -6.57
C LEU A 311 13.92 -6.57 -6.63
N TYR A 312 13.38 -7.80 -6.55
CA TYR A 312 14.18 -9.03 -6.67
C TYR A 312 14.79 -9.23 -8.07
N LYS A 313 14.18 -8.67 -9.12
CA LYS A 313 14.57 -8.92 -10.51
C LYS A 313 15.36 -7.75 -11.08
N ASN A 314 16.64 -7.93 -11.38
CA ASN A 314 17.50 -6.85 -11.91
C ASN A 314 17.30 -6.54 -13.41
N GLN A 315 16.63 -7.40 -14.20
CA GLN A 315 16.55 -7.24 -15.66
C GLN A 315 15.14 -7.42 -16.25
N SER A 316 14.49 -8.58 -16.07
CA SER A 316 13.12 -8.82 -16.57
C SER A 316 12.18 -9.11 -15.42
N LEU A 317 11.17 -8.26 -15.26
CA LEU A 317 10.11 -8.49 -14.28
C LEU A 317 9.14 -9.56 -14.77
N PHE A 318 8.64 -9.42 -16.00
CA PHE A 318 7.49 -10.16 -16.48
C PHE A 318 7.83 -11.51 -17.11
N ARG A 319 9.01 -11.63 -17.71
CA ARG A 319 9.45 -12.88 -18.34
C ARG A 319 10.26 -13.65 -17.31
N VAL A 320 9.64 -14.66 -16.70
CA VAL A 320 10.34 -15.68 -15.91
C VAL A 320 11.05 -16.59 -16.91
N THR A 321 12.30 -16.25 -17.25
CA THR A 321 13.27 -17.24 -17.73
C THR A 321 13.77 -18.06 -16.56
#